data_AF-A0A928BK12-F1
#
_entry.id   AF-A0A928BK12-F1
#
_cell.length_a   1.000
_cell.length_b   1.000
_cell.length_c   1.000
_cell.angle_alpha   90.00
_cell.angle_beta   90.00
_cell.angle_gamma   90.00
#
_symmetry.space_group_name_H-M   'P 1'
#
loop_
_entity.id
_entity.type
_entity.pdbx_description
1 polymer ?
#
loop_
_entity_poly.entity_id
_entity_poly.type
_entity_poly.pdbx_seq_one_letter_code
_entity_poly.pdbx_strand_id
1 'polypeptide(L)'
;MGMFALDRMIAVAEDTRADMVYADHYTLVDPHAADAPRDDVKNADLSREPLRKKHPLIDCQKGALRDDFDFGSVLMFRTSSFRRAVRAMETDYQWGALYDLRLRMKNIVHINEYLYTEIETDNRKSGEKQFDYVDPKNRAVQVEMEQICTEHLKRIGAWLPPVFKEVALSSRPTAATLSSRPTAATLSSRPTEGSGEISHTNPEGGVVASVIIPVFNRVRTVKDAVESALAQKCDFPYNVIVVDNHSTDGTTELLADLAAADARVVHLIPARGDLGIGGCWNLAVHNEACGEFAVQLDSDDVYSGPDTLAKIVAAFYEQNCAMVVGTYQMTDFDMNPIPPGIIDHREWTEENGRNNALRINGLGAPRAFWTPLLRTLNLPNTSYGEDYALGLRISREYRIGRIYDVLYCCRRWEGNSDAALDIERINANNLYKDRIRTWELTARMK
;
A
#
# COMPACT_ATOMS: atom_id res chain seq x y z
N MET A 1 -15.93 -30.48 12.56
CA MET A 1 -15.18 -31.00 11.39
C MET A 1 -16.07 -31.93 10.58
N GLY A 2 -15.89 -31.99 9.26
CA GLY A 2 -16.55 -33.00 8.43
C GLY A 2 -16.03 -34.42 8.70
N MET A 3 -16.86 -35.44 8.45
CA MET A 3 -16.58 -36.84 8.81
C MET A 3 -15.29 -37.39 8.19
N PHE A 4 -14.91 -36.94 6.99
CA PHE A 4 -13.70 -37.39 6.27
C PHE A 4 -12.64 -36.30 6.13
N ALA A 5 -12.78 -35.19 6.87
CA ALA A 5 -11.92 -34.03 6.69
C ALA A 5 -10.46 -34.34 7.06
N LEU A 6 -10.21 -35.07 8.15
CA LEU A 6 -8.86 -35.46 8.54
C LEU A 6 -8.23 -36.43 7.54
N ASP A 7 -8.97 -37.45 7.10
CA ASP A 7 -8.49 -38.41 6.09
C ASP A 7 -8.14 -37.70 4.78
N ARG A 8 -8.96 -36.72 4.37
CA ARG A 8 -8.69 -35.91 3.19
C ARG A 8 -7.43 -35.07 3.34
N MET A 9 -7.23 -34.40 4.48
CA MET A 9 -6.03 -33.63 4.76
C MET A 9 -4.77 -34.51 4.78
N ILE A 10 -4.84 -35.71 5.37
CA ILE A 10 -3.74 -36.68 5.39
C ILE A 10 -3.40 -37.12 3.97
N ALA A 11 -4.40 -37.53 3.17
CA ALA A 11 -4.18 -37.98 1.80
C ALA A 11 -3.48 -36.90 0.95
N VAL A 12 -3.95 -35.65 1.02
CA VAL A 12 -3.30 -34.54 0.29
C VAL A 12 -1.88 -34.29 0.81
N ALA A 13 -1.66 -34.33 2.12
CA ALA A 13 -0.33 -34.13 2.70
C ALA A 13 0.67 -35.23 2.28
N GLU A 14 0.21 -36.46 2.10
CA GLU A 14 1.01 -37.58 1.59
C GLU A 14 1.33 -37.41 0.10
N ASP A 15 0.31 -37.22 -0.73
CA ASP A 15 0.41 -37.11 -2.19
C ASP A 15 1.31 -35.95 -2.62
N THR A 16 1.17 -34.81 -1.96
CA THR A 16 1.92 -33.58 -2.30
C THR A 16 3.25 -33.47 -1.56
N ARG A 17 3.51 -34.37 -0.62
CA ARG A 17 4.64 -34.29 0.33
C ARG A 17 4.68 -32.96 1.09
N ALA A 18 3.52 -32.42 1.46
CA ALA A 18 3.41 -31.16 2.18
C ALA A 18 4.06 -31.24 3.57
N ASP A 19 4.73 -30.15 3.96
CA ASP A 19 5.18 -29.91 5.33
C ASP A 19 4.00 -29.45 6.21
N MET A 20 3.06 -28.71 5.61
CA MET A 20 1.87 -28.17 6.25
C MET A 20 0.70 -28.16 5.24
N VAL A 21 -0.50 -28.53 5.69
CA VAL A 21 -1.75 -28.40 4.93
C VAL A 21 -2.81 -27.64 5.71
N TYR A 22 -3.62 -26.89 4.99
CA TYR A 22 -4.77 -26.13 5.48
C TYR A 22 -5.87 -26.11 4.41
N ALA A 23 -7.09 -25.75 4.78
CA ALA A 23 -8.24 -25.90 3.90
C ALA A 23 -9.27 -24.76 4.06
N ASP A 24 -10.03 -24.52 3.01
CA ASP A 24 -11.25 -23.73 3.07
C ASP A 24 -12.18 -24.25 4.18
N HIS A 25 -12.99 -23.35 4.71
CA HIS A 25 -13.89 -23.69 5.79
C HIS A 25 -15.21 -22.92 5.70
N TYR A 26 -16.18 -23.39 6.47
CA TYR A 26 -17.42 -22.65 6.69
C TYR A 26 -17.30 -21.83 7.96
N THR A 27 -17.82 -20.61 7.97
CA THR A 27 -17.98 -19.82 9.18
C THR A 27 -19.45 -19.86 9.59
N LEU A 28 -19.73 -20.15 10.87
CA LEU A 28 -21.07 -20.01 11.42
C LEU A 28 -21.30 -18.54 11.76
N VAL A 29 -22.31 -17.96 11.12
CA VAL A 29 -22.73 -16.59 11.35
C VAL A 29 -23.97 -16.63 12.24
N ASP A 30 -23.95 -15.84 13.32
CA ASP A 30 -25.16 -15.58 14.10
C ASP A 30 -26.14 -14.77 13.24
N PRO A 31 -27.34 -15.29 12.92
CA PRO A 31 -28.34 -14.55 12.14
C PRO A 31 -28.79 -13.24 12.79
N HIS A 32 -28.47 -13.00 14.06
CA HIS A 32 -28.75 -11.77 14.79
C HIS A 32 -27.54 -10.81 14.91
N ALA A 33 -26.38 -11.13 14.34
CA ALA A 33 -25.22 -10.24 14.34
C ALA A 33 -25.47 -9.00 13.46
N ALA A 34 -24.93 -7.84 13.88
CA ALA A 34 -25.16 -6.54 13.24
C ALA A 34 -24.71 -6.47 11.76
N ASP A 35 -23.78 -7.34 11.36
CA ASP A 35 -23.20 -7.42 10.02
C ASP A 35 -23.69 -8.65 9.21
N ALA A 36 -24.81 -9.28 9.62
CA ALA A 36 -25.40 -10.39 8.88
C ALA A 36 -25.80 -9.93 7.45
N PRO A 37 -25.39 -10.65 6.38
CA PRO A 37 -25.70 -10.26 5.00
C PRO A 37 -27.21 -10.16 4.76
N ARG A 38 -27.71 -8.96 4.44
CA ARG A 38 -29.16 -8.74 4.25
C ARG A 38 -29.75 -9.47 3.03
N ASP A 39 -28.92 -9.86 2.07
CA ASP A 39 -29.38 -10.52 0.84
C ASP A 39 -29.58 -12.03 1.00
N ASP A 40 -28.81 -12.70 1.87
CA ASP A 40 -29.00 -14.13 2.19
C ASP A 40 -30.17 -14.35 3.19
N VAL A 41 -30.55 -13.29 3.92
CA VAL A 41 -31.63 -13.31 4.93
C VAL A 41 -33.03 -13.21 4.29
N LYS A 42 -33.16 -12.87 2.99
CA LYS A 42 -34.48 -12.73 2.34
C LYS A 42 -35.24 -14.05 2.18
N ASN A 43 -34.57 -15.20 2.26
CA ASN A 43 -35.18 -16.54 2.09
C ASN A 43 -34.86 -17.54 3.21
N ALA A 44 -34.15 -17.13 4.26
CA ALA A 44 -33.81 -18.03 5.37
C ALA A 44 -34.99 -18.14 6.34
N ASP A 45 -35.46 -19.36 6.59
CA ASP A 45 -36.36 -19.67 7.69
C ASP A 45 -35.67 -19.26 9.01
N LEU A 46 -36.13 -18.16 9.61
CA LEU A 46 -35.61 -17.59 10.85
C LEU A 46 -35.85 -18.49 12.08
N SER A 47 -36.34 -19.72 11.89
CA SER A 47 -36.45 -20.72 12.94
C SER A 47 -35.24 -21.68 13.00
N ARG A 48 -34.24 -21.24 13.78
CA ARG A 48 -33.34 -22.07 14.64
C ARG A 48 -31.99 -22.63 14.13
N GLU A 49 -31.57 -22.53 12.87
CA GLU A 49 -30.22 -23.02 12.50
C GLU A 49 -29.23 -21.89 12.16
N PRO A 50 -28.00 -21.91 12.73
CA PRO A 50 -26.96 -20.94 12.38
C PRO A 50 -26.52 -21.10 10.92
N LEU A 51 -26.45 -19.98 10.20
CA LEU A 51 -26.10 -19.96 8.77
C LEU A 51 -24.62 -20.27 8.59
N ARG A 52 -24.31 -21.20 7.68
CA ARG A 52 -22.94 -21.50 7.25
C ARG A 52 -22.57 -20.68 6.04
N LYS A 53 -21.62 -19.75 6.20
CA LYS A 53 -21.04 -18.97 5.11
C LYS A 53 -19.75 -19.64 4.61
N LYS A 54 -19.53 -19.65 3.30
CA LYS A 54 -18.26 -20.10 2.72
C LYS A 54 -17.15 -19.11 3.05
N HIS A 55 -16.02 -19.62 3.53
CA HIS A 55 -14.80 -18.87 3.76
C HIS A 55 -13.65 -19.49 2.93
N PRO A 56 -13.52 -19.12 1.64
CA PRO A 56 -12.38 -19.52 0.84
C PRO A 56 -11.09 -18.87 1.38
N LEU A 57 -9.97 -19.56 1.24
CA LEU A 57 -8.62 -19.10 1.55
C LEU A 57 -7.80 -18.96 0.27
N ILE A 58 -6.57 -18.46 0.39
CA ILE A 58 -5.63 -18.30 -0.73
C ILE A 58 -4.41 -19.19 -0.58
N ASP A 59 -3.75 -19.48 -1.69
CA ASP A 59 -2.49 -20.21 -1.69
C ASP A 59 -1.35 -19.40 -1.03
N CYS A 60 -0.60 -20.05 -0.14
CA CYS A 60 0.56 -19.47 0.52
C CYS A 60 1.75 -19.36 -0.44
N GLN A 61 1.86 -18.22 -1.13
CA GLN A 61 3.00 -17.91 -2.00
C GLN A 61 4.29 -17.71 -1.21
N LYS A 62 5.45 -17.81 -1.88
CA LYS A 62 6.77 -17.54 -1.27
C LYS A 62 6.83 -16.16 -0.60
N GLY A 63 6.18 -15.16 -1.19
CA GLY A 63 6.10 -13.80 -0.69
C GLY A 63 5.04 -13.57 0.38
N ALA A 64 4.32 -14.58 0.85
CA ALA A 64 3.26 -14.44 1.86
C ALA A 64 3.79 -14.10 3.27
N LEU A 65 4.77 -13.22 3.41
CA LEU A 65 5.53 -12.98 4.64
C LEU A 65 4.75 -12.32 5.77
N ARG A 66 3.49 -11.97 5.58
CA ARG A 66 2.70 -11.31 6.62
C ARG A 66 2.41 -12.25 7.78
N ASP A 67 2.38 -11.69 8.98
CA ASP A 67 1.97 -12.37 10.21
C ASP A 67 0.45 -12.52 10.36
N ASP A 68 -0.33 -11.85 9.50
CA ASP A 68 -1.80 -11.91 9.44
C ASP A 68 -2.35 -12.84 8.32
N PHE A 69 -1.51 -13.72 7.76
CA PHE A 69 -1.97 -14.65 6.72
C PHE A 69 -2.99 -15.64 7.30
N ASP A 70 -4.17 -15.69 6.70
CA ASP A 70 -5.24 -16.58 7.13
C ASP A 70 -5.06 -18.00 6.58
N PHE A 71 -4.80 -18.94 7.48
CA PHE A 71 -4.75 -20.37 7.19
C PHE A 71 -6.00 -21.12 7.71
N GLY A 72 -6.96 -20.40 8.28
CA GLY A 72 -8.09 -20.93 9.03
C GLY A 72 -7.69 -21.58 10.36
N SER A 73 -8.69 -22.05 11.10
CA SER A 73 -8.52 -22.60 12.45
C SER A 73 -7.86 -23.98 12.53
N VAL A 74 -7.80 -24.75 11.43
CA VAL A 74 -7.26 -26.12 11.43
C VAL A 74 -5.99 -26.21 10.59
N LEU A 75 -4.86 -26.43 11.27
CA LEU A 75 -3.55 -26.62 10.67
C LEU A 75 -3.07 -28.06 10.89
N MET A 76 -2.62 -28.72 9.81
CA MET A 76 -1.99 -30.03 9.91
C MET A 76 -0.52 -29.95 9.49
N PHE A 77 0.37 -30.43 10.35
CA PHE A 77 1.81 -30.44 10.10
C PHE A 77 2.34 -31.85 9.95
N ARG A 78 3.26 -32.04 9.00
CA ARG A 78 4.08 -33.24 8.93
C ARG A 78 5.02 -33.28 10.13
N THR A 79 4.89 -34.29 10.98
CA THR A 79 5.65 -34.42 12.24
C THR A 79 7.16 -34.29 12.06
N SER A 80 7.74 -34.84 10.99
CA SER A 80 9.18 -34.74 10.72
C SER A 80 9.61 -33.30 10.39
N SER A 81 8.82 -32.58 9.59
CA SER A 81 9.06 -31.18 9.22
C SER A 81 8.85 -30.24 10.40
N PHE A 82 7.81 -30.48 11.21
CA PHE A 82 7.56 -29.76 12.45
C PHE A 82 8.74 -29.90 13.43
N ARG A 83 9.17 -31.13 13.72
CA ARG A 83 10.30 -31.39 14.63
C ARG A 83 11.60 -30.76 14.12
N ARG A 84 11.85 -30.81 12.81
CA ARG A 84 13.01 -30.17 12.20
C ARG A 84 12.98 -28.65 12.40
N ALA A 85 11.82 -28.03 12.18
CA ALA A 85 11.67 -26.59 12.33
C ALA A 85 11.83 -26.14 13.78
N VAL A 86 11.15 -26.80 14.73
CA VAL A 86 11.24 -26.48 16.17
C VAL A 86 12.67 -26.65 16.69
N ARG A 87 13.40 -27.68 16.28
CA ARG A 87 14.82 -27.85 16.67
C ARG A 87 15.74 -26.74 16.15
N ALA A 88 15.33 -26.03 15.10
CA ALA A 88 16.10 -24.95 14.52
C ALA A 88 15.64 -23.56 15.04
N MET A 89 14.67 -23.52 15.95
CA MET A 89 14.25 -22.30 16.64
C MET A 89 15.14 -22.13 17.87
N GLU A 90 15.95 -21.08 17.87
CA GLU A 90 16.92 -20.78 18.94
C GLU A 90 16.38 -19.75 19.95
N THR A 91 15.33 -19.03 19.57
CA THR A 91 14.70 -17.97 20.35
C THR A 91 13.43 -18.49 21.02
N ASP A 92 13.25 -18.14 22.29
CA ASP A 92 12.00 -18.35 23.01
C ASP A 92 11.06 -17.16 22.74
N TYR A 93 9.96 -17.39 22.03
CA TYR A 93 9.01 -16.36 21.62
C TYR A 93 7.79 -16.37 22.53
N GLN A 94 7.28 -15.20 22.89
CA GLN A 94 6.04 -15.09 23.68
C GLN A 94 4.77 -15.20 22.82
N TRP A 95 4.83 -14.75 21.56
CA TRP A 95 3.67 -14.65 20.67
C TRP A 95 3.90 -15.27 19.28
N GLY A 96 5.10 -15.12 18.71
CA GLY A 96 5.41 -15.38 17.30
C GLY A 96 5.88 -16.79 16.96
N ALA A 97 5.84 -17.74 17.89
CA ALA A 97 6.35 -19.09 17.67
C ALA A 97 5.71 -19.79 16.44
N LEU A 98 4.40 -19.67 16.25
CA LEU A 98 3.70 -20.21 15.08
C LEU A 98 4.09 -19.51 13.78
N TYR A 99 4.38 -18.22 13.84
CA TYR A 99 4.82 -17.44 12.67
C TYR A 99 6.23 -17.87 12.21
N ASP A 100 7.21 -17.98 13.12
CA ASP A 100 8.54 -18.50 12.76
C ASP A 100 8.48 -19.97 12.28
N LEU A 101 7.67 -20.80 12.94
CA LEU A 101 7.43 -22.18 12.52
C LEU A 101 6.92 -22.23 11.07
N ARG A 102 5.90 -21.43 10.75
CA ARG A 102 5.29 -21.34 9.41
C ARG A 102 6.29 -20.86 8.37
N LEU A 103 7.10 -19.84 8.67
CA LEU A 103 8.17 -19.36 7.77
C LEU A 103 9.32 -20.37 7.54
N ARG A 104 9.39 -21.45 8.33
CA ARG A 104 10.37 -22.55 8.14
C ARG A 104 9.81 -23.72 7.33
N MET A 105 8.51 -23.74 7.07
CA MET A 105 7.89 -24.74 6.19
C MET A 105 8.26 -24.44 4.73
N LYS A 106 8.65 -25.46 3.96
CA LYS A 106 9.09 -25.30 2.57
C LYS A 106 7.94 -25.57 1.60
N ASN A 107 7.11 -26.55 1.92
CA ASN A 107 6.00 -26.97 1.08
C ASN A 107 4.68 -26.85 1.87
N ILE A 108 3.98 -25.74 1.68
CA ILE A 108 2.67 -25.50 2.29
C ILE A 108 1.62 -25.69 1.19
N VAL A 109 0.63 -26.54 1.43
CA VAL A 109 -0.41 -26.86 0.45
C VAL A 109 -1.77 -26.45 0.97
N HIS A 110 -2.46 -25.67 0.16
CA HIS A 110 -3.85 -25.28 0.36
C HIS A 110 -4.78 -26.33 -0.27
N ILE A 111 -5.80 -26.77 0.47
CA ILE A 111 -6.87 -27.63 -0.01
C ILE A 111 -8.10 -26.74 -0.26
N ASN A 112 -8.39 -26.48 -1.54
CA ASN A 112 -9.57 -25.74 -2.00
C ASN A 112 -10.85 -26.60 -1.89
N GLU A 113 -11.12 -27.08 -0.67
CA GLU A 113 -12.28 -27.87 -0.28
C GLU A 113 -12.73 -27.44 1.11
N TYR A 114 -14.03 -27.29 1.32
CA TYR A 114 -14.59 -26.83 2.59
C TYR A 114 -14.68 -27.97 3.61
N LEU A 115 -13.64 -28.16 4.43
CA LEU A 115 -13.47 -29.38 5.25
C LEU A 115 -14.01 -29.28 6.68
N TYR A 116 -14.18 -28.07 7.21
CA TYR A 116 -14.68 -27.88 8.57
C TYR A 116 -15.50 -26.61 8.72
N THR A 117 -16.03 -26.43 9.92
CA THR A 117 -16.85 -25.28 10.27
C THR A 117 -16.26 -24.64 11.52
N GLU A 118 -16.00 -23.34 11.43
CA GLU A 118 -15.52 -22.47 12.48
C GLU A 118 -16.68 -21.68 13.08
N ILE A 119 -16.60 -21.40 14.38
CA ILE A 119 -17.51 -20.47 15.07
C ILE A 119 -16.73 -19.17 15.24
N GLU A 120 -17.08 -18.13 14.49
CA GLU A 120 -16.41 -16.84 14.60
C GLU A 120 -16.75 -16.19 15.94
N THR A 121 -15.72 -15.80 16.69
CA THR A 121 -15.86 -15.17 18.01
C THR A 121 -15.42 -13.70 18.02
N ASP A 122 -14.80 -13.21 16.94
CA ASP A 122 -14.36 -11.82 16.79
C ASP A 122 -15.16 -11.09 15.68
N ASN A 123 -16.26 -10.47 16.10
CA ASN A 123 -17.22 -9.76 15.24
C ASN A 123 -16.76 -8.34 14.83
N ARG A 124 -15.49 -7.96 15.02
CA ARG A 124 -14.98 -6.63 14.62
C ARG A 124 -14.85 -6.51 13.09
N LYS A 125 -15.01 -5.30 12.55
CA LYS A 125 -14.97 -5.05 11.10
C LYS A 125 -13.56 -5.30 10.52
N SER A 126 -13.48 -5.82 9.29
CA SER A 126 -12.21 -6.10 8.61
C SER A 126 -11.29 -4.88 8.46
N GLY A 127 -11.87 -3.69 8.24
CA GLY A 127 -11.14 -2.42 8.20
C GLY A 127 -10.54 -1.99 9.54
N GLU A 128 -11.09 -2.44 10.67
CA GLU A 128 -10.50 -2.20 11.99
C GLU A 128 -9.33 -3.17 12.23
N LYS A 129 -9.51 -4.46 11.89
CA LYS A 129 -8.47 -5.50 11.98
C LYS A 129 -7.24 -5.16 11.11
N GLN A 130 -7.44 -4.51 9.97
CA GLN A 130 -6.34 -4.11 9.08
C GLN A 130 -5.32 -3.19 9.78
N PHE A 131 -5.71 -2.39 10.77
CA PHE A 131 -4.80 -1.46 11.46
C PHE A 131 -4.27 -2.00 12.80
N ASP A 132 -4.52 -3.27 13.15
CA ASP A 132 -4.03 -3.84 14.40
C ASP A 132 -2.48 -3.81 14.51
N TYR A 133 -1.77 -3.71 13.37
CA TYR A 133 -0.31 -3.58 13.34
C TYR A 133 0.23 -2.19 13.74
N VAL A 134 -0.62 -1.16 13.74
CA VAL A 134 -0.26 0.20 14.19
C VAL A 134 -0.78 0.52 15.60
N ASP A 135 -1.54 -0.38 16.24
CA ASP A 135 -2.00 -0.18 17.63
C ASP A 135 -0.80 -0.24 18.61
N PRO A 136 -0.52 0.82 19.38
CA PRO A 136 0.53 0.83 20.38
C PRO A 136 0.42 -0.29 21.43
N LYS A 137 -0.79 -0.77 21.74
CA LYS A 137 -1.02 -1.89 22.68
C LYS A 137 -0.43 -3.21 22.17
N ASN A 138 -0.31 -3.35 20.84
CA ASN A 138 0.26 -4.53 20.20
C ASN A 138 1.75 -4.37 19.90
N ARG A 139 2.41 -3.28 20.34
CA ARG A 139 3.79 -2.98 19.94
C ARG A 139 4.79 -4.09 20.29
N ALA A 140 4.65 -4.73 21.46
CA ALA A 140 5.52 -5.84 21.84
C ALA A 140 5.40 -7.03 20.88
N VAL A 141 4.16 -7.39 20.51
CA VAL A 141 3.87 -8.42 19.50
C VAL A 141 4.47 -8.01 18.15
N GLN A 142 4.26 -6.76 17.73
CA GLN A 142 4.77 -6.26 16.44
C GLN A 142 6.30 -6.28 16.35
N VAL A 143 7.00 -5.93 17.42
CA VAL A 143 8.46 -6.03 17.49
C VAL A 143 8.92 -7.47 17.35
N GLU A 144 8.25 -8.41 18.02
CA GLU A 144 8.59 -9.84 17.91
C GLU A 144 8.34 -10.39 16.49
N MET A 145 7.21 -10.03 15.85
CA MET A 145 6.92 -10.42 14.47
C MET A 145 7.92 -9.81 13.47
N GLU A 146 8.33 -8.55 13.66
CA GLU A 146 9.36 -7.91 12.84
C GLU A 146 10.70 -8.64 12.96
N GLN A 147 11.11 -9.00 14.18
CA GLN A 147 12.34 -9.77 14.41
C GLN A 147 12.30 -11.12 13.70
N ILE A 148 11.19 -11.85 13.81
CA ILE A 148 11.01 -13.15 13.15
C ILE A 148 11.13 -13.02 11.62
N CYS A 149 10.44 -12.04 11.03
CA CYS A 149 10.51 -11.80 9.59
C CYS A 149 11.93 -11.41 9.16
N THR A 150 12.60 -10.55 9.93
CA THR A 150 13.98 -10.13 9.67
C THR A 150 14.94 -11.30 9.66
N GLU A 151 14.86 -12.18 10.67
CA GLU A 151 15.70 -13.38 10.74
C GLU A 151 15.36 -14.36 9.62
N HIS A 152 14.08 -14.49 9.23
CA HIS A 152 13.71 -15.28 8.05
C HIS A 152 14.36 -14.73 6.77
N LEU A 153 14.29 -13.42 6.55
CA LEU A 153 14.92 -12.77 5.39
C LEU A 153 16.44 -12.99 5.36
N LYS A 154 17.11 -12.95 6.51
CA LYS A 154 18.54 -13.27 6.62
C LYS A 154 18.80 -14.73 6.24
N ARG A 155 18.01 -15.67 6.77
CA ARG A 155 18.14 -17.11 6.48
C ARG A 155 18.01 -17.43 5.00
N ILE A 156 17.14 -16.72 4.27
CA ILE A 156 16.93 -16.94 2.83
C ILE A 156 17.80 -16.04 1.94
N GLY A 157 18.67 -15.20 2.50
CA GLY A 157 19.51 -14.28 1.73
C GLY A 157 18.74 -13.14 1.05
N ALA A 158 17.58 -12.75 1.57
CA ALA A 158 16.77 -11.63 1.07
C ALA A 158 16.83 -10.39 1.98
N TRP A 159 17.53 -10.47 3.11
CA TRP A 159 17.74 -9.33 3.99
C TRP A 159 18.70 -8.33 3.36
N LEU A 160 18.40 -7.05 3.57
CA LEU A 160 19.06 -5.95 2.91
C LEU A 160 19.57 -4.94 3.95
N PRO A 161 20.89 -4.63 4.02
CA PRO A 161 21.48 -3.72 5.03
C PRO A 161 21.07 -2.26 4.79
N PRO A 162 21.10 -1.32 5.75
CA PRO A 162 20.65 0.06 5.53
C PRO A 162 21.66 0.91 4.69
N VAL A 163 21.93 0.47 3.47
CA VAL A 163 22.81 1.11 2.48
C VAL A 163 21.97 1.47 1.28
N PHE A 164 21.98 2.76 0.93
CA PHE A 164 21.14 3.33 -0.10
C PHE A 164 22.00 4.08 -1.12
N LYS A 165 21.51 4.10 -2.37
CA LYS A 165 22.01 5.00 -3.41
C LYS A 165 21.55 6.41 -3.10
N GLU A 166 22.44 7.37 -3.34
CA GLU A 166 22.09 8.78 -3.26
C GLU A 166 21.18 9.18 -4.42
N VAL A 167 20.37 10.21 -4.17
CA VAL A 167 19.52 10.83 -5.19
C VAL A 167 20.14 12.15 -5.63
N ALA A 168 20.32 12.31 -6.94
CA ALA A 168 20.81 13.55 -7.55
C ALA A 168 19.67 14.59 -7.60
N LEU A 169 19.30 15.12 -6.43
CA LEU A 169 18.30 16.19 -6.31
C LEU A 169 18.86 17.49 -6.88
N SER A 170 18.00 18.29 -7.53
CA SER A 170 18.40 19.63 -7.94
C SER A 170 18.73 20.51 -6.73
N SER A 171 19.47 21.60 -6.90
CA SER A 171 19.64 22.56 -5.80
C SER A 171 18.28 23.19 -5.47
N ARG A 172 17.86 23.18 -4.20
CA ARG A 172 16.58 23.75 -3.76
C ARG A 172 16.40 25.16 -4.35
N PRO A 173 15.42 25.38 -5.24
CA PRO A 173 15.20 26.68 -5.84
C PRO A 173 14.82 27.67 -4.75
N THR A 174 15.61 28.73 -4.58
CA THR A 174 15.15 29.90 -3.82
C THR A 174 14.37 30.81 -4.76
N ALA A 175 13.39 31.57 -4.24
CA ALA A 175 12.59 32.50 -5.03
C ALA A 175 13.41 33.49 -5.89
N ALA A 176 14.68 33.73 -5.55
CA ALA A 176 15.59 34.58 -6.32
C ALA A 176 16.08 33.94 -7.64
N THR A 177 16.15 32.62 -7.72
CA THR A 177 16.75 31.88 -8.85
C THR A 177 15.86 31.80 -10.10
N LEU A 178 14.55 32.06 -9.96
CA LEU A 178 13.57 31.98 -11.06
C LEU A 178 13.31 33.34 -11.76
N SER A 179 13.99 34.41 -11.34
CA SER A 179 13.77 35.77 -11.86
C SER A 179 14.63 36.15 -13.07
N SER A 180 15.62 35.35 -13.48
CA SER A 180 16.50 35.68 -14.59
C SER A 180 16.13 34.89 -15.85
N ARG A 181 15.43 35.52 -16.80
CA ARG A 181 15.31 35.04 -18.19
C ARG A 181 16.62 35.28 -18.93
N PRO A 182 17.28 34.27 -19.54
CA PRO A 182 18.29 34.51 -20.56
C PRO A 182 17.61 34.74 -21.92
N THR A 183 18.14 35.69 -22.67
CA THR A 183 17.79 35.91 -24.08
C THR A 183 18.43 34.83 -24.93
N ALA A 184 17.70 34.41 -25.98
CA ALA A 184 18.08 33.32 -26.87
C ALA A 184 19.47 33.51 -27.49
N ALA A 185 20.40 32.59 -27.19
CA ALA A 185 21.51 32.26 -28.08
C ALA A 185 22.16 30.91 -27.73
N THR A 186 22.31 30.09 -28.77
CA THR A 186 23.31 29.01 -28.95
C THR A 186 22.95 27.59 -28.49
N LEU A 187 22.31 26.85 -29.39
CA LEU A 187 22.42 25.39 -29.49
C LEU A 187 23.80 25.00 -30.03
N SER A 188 24.56 24.16 -29.33
CA SER A 188 25.38 23.08 -29.91
C SER A 188 26.18 22.33 -28.83
N SER A 189 25.85 21.06 -28.61
CA SER A 189 26.79 19.91 -28.71
C SER A 189 26.16 18.63 -28.12
N ARG A 190 26.41 17.50 -28.79
CA ARG A 190 25.96 16.14 -28.40
C ARG A 190 26.75 15.60 -27.20
N PRO A 191 26.17 14.76 -26.33
CA PRO A 191 26.95 13.91 -25.44
C PRO A 191 27.13 12.48 -26.00
N THR A 192 28.34 11.98 -25.82
CA THR A 192 28.80 10.59 -25.95
C THR A 192 28.37 9.73 -24.76
N GLU A 193 28.23 8.41 -25.00
CA GLU A 193 27.82 7.38 -24.03
C GLU A 193 28.85 7.12 -22.91
N GLY A 194 28.38 6.97 -21.66
CA GLY A 194 29.14 6.41 -20.54
C GLY A 194 28.62 6.81 -19.14
N SER A 195 28.28 5.81 -18.31
CA SER A 195 27.77 5.86 -16.91
C SER A 195 26.50 6.69 -16.67
N GLY A 196 25.36 6.00 -16.51
CA GLY A 196 24.04 6.61 -16.31
C GLY A 196 23.86 7.26 -14.95
N GLU A 197 24.31 8.49 -14.82
CA GLU A 197 23.78 9.44 -13.83
C GLU A 197 22.45 9.99 -14.37
N ILE A 198 21.38 9.84 -13.59
CA ILE A 198 20.07 10.43 -13.91
C ILE A 198 20.15 11.93 -13.57
N SER A 199 20.67 12.73 -14.50
CA SER A 199 20.68 14.19 -14.43
C SER A 199 19.50 14.75 -15.22
N HIS A 200 18.47 15.22 -14.52
CA HIS A 200 17.37 15.98 -15.13
C HIS A 200 17.28 17.37 -14.49
N THR A 201 17.69 18.39 -15.25
CA THR A 201 17.37 19.78 -14.94
C THR A 201 15.93 20.06 -15.40
N ASN A 202 15.08 20.52 -14.50
CA ASN A 202 13.76 21.03 -14.84
C ASN A 202 13.91 22.12 -15.92
N PRO A 203 13.10 22.13 -17.00
CA PRO A 203 13.17 23.21 -17.99
C PRO A 203 12.96 24.57 -17.30
N GLU A 204 13.76 25.58 -17.67
CA GLU A 204 13.68 26.92 -17.10
C GLU A 204 12.23 27.44 -17.17
N GLY A 205 11.58 27.61 -16.01
CA GLY A 205 10.17 28.01 -15.87
C GLY A 205 9.19 26.90 -15.44
N GLY A 206 9.66 25.66 -15.22
CA GLY A 206 8.86 24.56 -14.69
C GLY A 206 8.54 24.67 -13.20
N VAL A 207 7.54 23.90 -12.75
CA VAL A 207 7.18 23.79 -11.32
C VAL A 207 8.11 22.85 -10.56
N VAL A 208 8.34 23.09 -9.27
CA VAL A 208 9.14 22.21 -8.41
C VAL A 208 8.36 20.97 -8.00
N ALA A 209 7.08 21.13 -7.69
CA ALA A 209 6.23 20.03 -7.26
C ALA A 209 4.90 20.03 -8.01
N SER A 210 4.32 18.83 -8.14
CA SER A 210 2.99 18.60 -8.70
C SER A 210 2.20 17.74 -7.73
N VAL A 211 1.06 18.25 -7.27
CA VAL A 211 0.08 17.44 -6.54
C VAL A 211 -0.71 16.63 -7.56
N ILE A 212 -0.70 15.31 -7.44
CA ILE A 212 -1.33 14.38 -8.38
C ILE A 212 -2.59 13.80 -7.76
N ILE A 213 -3.72 14.00 -8.43
CA ILE A 213 -5.05 13.55 -7.98
C ILE A 213 -5.70 12.68 -9.08
N PRO A 214 -5.57 11.35 -9.01
CA PRO A 214 -6.41 10.45 -9.79
C PRO A 214 -7.86 10.52 -9.32
N VAL A 215 -8.80 10.59 -10.25
CA VAL A 215 -10.22 10.70 -9.91
C VAL A 215 -11.11 9.92 -10.86
N PHE A 216 -12.16 9.30 -10.30
CA PHE A 216 -13.25 8.69 -11.04
C PHE A 216 -14.54 8.79 -10.21
N ASN A 217 -15.52 9.53 -10.72
CA ASN A 217 -16.83 9.75 -10.09
C ASN A 217 -16.71 10.19 -8.61
N ARG A 218 -16.21 11.41 -8.39
CA ARG A 218 -16.00 12.02 -7.06
C ARG A 218 -16.48 13.47 -7.02
N VAL A 219 -17.61 13.78 -7.66
CA VAL A 219 -18.12 15.16 -7.74
C VAL A 219 -18.34 15.79 -6.36
N ARG A 220 -18.64 14.94 -5.35
CA ARG A 220 -18.91 15.36 -3.97
C ARG A 220 -17.67 15.75 -3.16
N THR A 221 -16.47 15.31 -3.55
CA THR A 221 -15.26 15.42 -2.72
C THR A 221 -14.08 16.06 -3.42
N VAL A 222 -13.98 15.92 -4.74
CA VAL A 222 -12.80 16.32 -5.52
C VAL A 222 -12.50 17.81 -5.41
N LYS A 223 -13.55 18.64 -5.26
CA LYS A 223 -13.40 20.08 -5.07
C LYS A 223 -12.58 20.40 -3.83
N ASP A 224 -12.91 19.78 -2.69
CA ASP A 224 -12.19 20.00 -1.43
C ASP A 224 -10.72 19.57 -1.54
N ALA A 225 -10.47 18.45 -2.23
CA ALA A 225 -9.12 17.96 -2.48
C ALA A 225 -8.30 18.99 -3.27
N VAL A 226 -8.82 19.45 -4.42
CA VAL A 226 -8.16 20.46 -5.26
C VAL A 226 -7.96 21.78 -4.51
N GLU A 227 -8.97 22.27 -3.79
CA GLU A 227 -8.87 23.50 -3.00
C GLU A 227 -7.82 23.39 -1.89
N SER A 228 -7.73 22.23 -1.20
CA SER A 228 -6.70 21.99 -0.17
C SER A 228 -5.28 21.99 -0.76
N ALA A 229 -5.11 21.52 -1.99
CA ALA A 229 -3.84 21.57 -2.72
C ALA A 229 -3.52 22.99 -3.21
N LEU A 230 -4.50 23.75 -3.68
CA LEU A 230 -4.30 25.14 -4.12
C LEU A 230 -4.02 26.11 -2.96
N ALA A 231 -4.41 25.76 -1.73
CA ALA A 231 -4.18 26.53 -0.52
C ALA A 231 -2.77 26.39 0.08
N GLN A 232 -1.92 25.53 -0.50
CA GLN A 232 -0.55 25.31 0.00
C GLN A 232 0.33 26.56 -0.13
N LYS A 233 1.11 26.83 0.91
CA LYS A 233 2.04 27.96 1.02
C LYS A 233 3.47 27.44 0.86
N CYS A 234 4.03 27.65 -0.33
CA CYS A 234 5.38 27.22 -0.68
C CYS A 234 6.22 28.42 -1.12
N ASP A 235 7.54 28.34 -0.92
CA ASP A 235 8.54 29.28 -1.45
C ASP A 235 8.99 28.91 -2.88
N PHE A 236 8.34 27.91 -3.48
CA PHE A 236 8.58 27.40 -4.82
C PHE A 236 7.27 27.29 -5.63
N PRO A 237 7.34 27.34 -6.97
CA PRO A 237 6.18 27.14 -7.84
C PRO A 237 5.71 25.68 -7.82
N TYR A 238 4.40 25.46 -7.80
CA TYR A 238 3.78 24.14 -7.87
C TYR A 238 2.47 24.18 -8.66
N ASN A 239 2.00 23.02 -9.11
CA ASN A 239 0.69 22.86 -9.75
C ASN A 239 -0.08 21.66 -9.17
N VAL A 240 -1.33 21.51 -9.61
CA VAL A 240 -2.22 20.39 -9.26
C VAL A 240 -2.64 19.71 -10.56
N ILE A 241 -2.19 18.47 -10.76
CA ILE A 241 -2.55 17.65 -11.92
C ILE A 241 -3.65 16.69 -11.51
N VAL A 242 -4.84 16.88 -12.07
CA VAL A 242 -5.99 16.02 -11.83
C VAL A 242 -6.20 15.12 -13.04
N VAL A 243 -6.12 13.81 -12.84
CA VAL A 243 -6.34 12.82 -13.90
C VAL A 243 -7.74 12.24 -13.74
N ASP A 244 -8.67 12.76 -14.53
CA ASP A 244 -10.06 12.31 -14.58
C ASP A 244 -10.19 11.11 -15.52
N ASN A 245 -10.41 9.94 -14.91
CA ASN A 245 -10.49 8.67 -15.61
C ASN A 245 -11.89 8.40 -16.19
N HIS A 246 -12.41 9.35 -16.97
CA HIS A 246 -13.72 9.30 -17.64
C HIS A 246 -14.91 9.32 -16.67
N SER A 247 -14.92 10.25 -15.73
CA SER A 247 -16.07 10.44 -14.84
C SER A 247 -17.35 10.81 -15.60
N THR A 248 -18.50 10.47 -15.02
CA THR A 248 -19.84 10.67 -15.61
C THR A 248 -20.83 11.29 -14.63
N ASP A 249 -20.38 11.69 -13.44
CA ASP A 249 -21.21 12.17 -12.33
C ASP A 249 -21.20 13.71 -12.16
N GLY A 250 -20.62 14.45 -13.11
CA GLY A 250 -20.40 15.89 -13.00
C GLY A 250 -18.97 16.27 -12.55
N THR A 251 -18.12 15.30 -12.22
CA THR A 251 -16.72 15.55 -11.84
C THR A 251 -15.95 16.27 -12.95
N THR A 252 -16.11 15.85 -14.20
CA THR A 252 -15.36 16.38 -15.35
C THR A 252 -15.65 17.86 -15.57
N GLU A 253 -16.92 18.24 -15.54
CA GLU A 253 -17.38 19.63 -15.72
C GLU A 253 -16.86 20.52 -14.58
N LEU A 254 -16.95 20.04 -13.34
CA LEU A 254 -16.44 20.75 -12.17
C LEU A 254 -14.93 21.00 -12.28
N LEU A 255 -14.16 20.00 -12.70
CA LEU A 255 -12.71 20.13 -12.88
C LEU A 255 -12.34 21.07 -14.02
N ALA A 256 -13.13 21.08 -15.10
CA ALA A 256 -12.94 22.03 -16.19
C ALA A 256 -13.15 23.48 -15.72
N ASP A 257 -14.18 23.73 -14.89
CA ASP A 257 -14.42 25.05 -14.30
C ASP A 257 -13.28 25.48 -13.38
N LEU A 258 -12.75 24.57 -12.54
CA LEU A 258 -11.60 24.85 -11.69
C LEU A 258 -10.32 25.15 -12.50
N ALA A 259 -10.06 24.41 -13.57
CA ALA A 259 -8.93 24.64 -14.46
C ALA A 259 -9.03 25.95 -15.24
N ALA A 260 -10.25 26.40 -15.57
CA ALA A 260 -10.49 27.72 -16.16
C ALA A 260 -10.27 28.86 -15.16
N ALA A 261 -10.53 28.62 -13.87
CA ALA A 261 -10.42 29.62 -12.81
C ALA A 261 -8.99 29.79 -12.26
N ASP A 262 -8.19 28.72 -12.18
CA ASP A 262 -6.80 28.75 -11.69
C ASP A 262 -5.85 27.99 -12.63
N ALA A 263 -4.91 28.70 -13.24
CA ALA A 263 -3.94 28.14 -14.19
C ALA A 263 -2.99 27.10 -13.58
N ARG A 264 -2.95 26.95 -12.25
CA ARG A 264 -2.22 25.87 -11.58
C ARG A 264 -2.94 24.53 -11.66
N VAL A 265 -4.21 24.47 -12.02
CA VAL A 265 -4.96 23.21 -12.16
C VAL A 265 -4.83 22.69 -13.59
N VAL A 266 -4.21 21.52 -13.74
CA VAL A 266 -4.05 20.81 -15.01
C VAL A 266 -5.01 19.63 -15.01
N HIS A 267 -6.14 19.78 -15.70
CA HIS A 267 -7.14 18.73 -15.85
C HIS A 267 -6.80 17.85 -17.06
N LEU A 268 -6.52 16.56 -16.83
CA LEU A 268 -6.19 15.57 -17.85
C LEU A 268 -7.26 14.49 -17.92
N ILE A 269 -7.71 14.17 -19.13
CA ILE A 269 -8.55 13.01 -19.42
C ILE A 269 -7.73 12.04 -20.27
N PRO A 270 -7.47 10.80 -19.80
CA PRO A 270 -6.71 9.82 -20.58
C PRO A 270 -7.38 9.49 -21.92
N ALA A 271 -6.59 9.33 -22.99
CA ALA A 271 -7.13 8.92 -24.29
C ALA A 271 -7.68 7.47 -24.31
N ARG A 272 -7.34 6.65 -23.30
CA ARG A 272 -7.72 5.24 -23.16
C ARG A 272 -8.54 5.03 -21.89
N GLY A 273 -9.43 4.04 -21.88
CA GLY A 273 -10.39 3.78 -20.80
C GLY A 273 -10.05 2.62 -19.85
N ASP A 274 -8.85 2.06 -19.94
CA ASP A 274 -8.42 0.88 -19.16
C ASP A 274 -7.32 1.20 -18.13
N LEU A 275 -7.17 2.48 -17.77
CA LEU A 275 -6.25 2.87 -16.72
C LEU A 275 -6.85 2.57 -15.34
N GLY A 276 -6.09 1.87 -14.51
CA GLY A 276 -6.25 1.91 -13.06
C GLY A 276 -5.56 3.13 -12.46
N ILE A 277 -5.51 3.17 -11.13
CA ILE A 277 -4.87 4.27 -10.38
C ILE A 277 -3.40 4.43 -10.80
N GLY A 278 -2.64 3.34 -10.88
CA GLY A 278 -1.23 3.41 -11.30
C GLY A 278 -1.04 3.90 -12.74
N GLY A 279 -1.99 3.60 -13.63
CA GLY A 279 -2.00 4.14 -15.00
C GLY A 279 -2.23 5.65 -15.02
N CYS A 280 -3.15 6.15 -14.19
CA CYS A 280 -3.39 7.58 -14.03
C CYS A 280 -2.16 8.31 -13.48
N TRP A 281 -1.49 7.72 -12.48
CA TRP A 281 -0.23 8.23 -11.97
C TRP A 281 0.86 8.28 -13.04
N ASN A 282 1.02 7.23 -13.85
CA ASN A 282 1.98 7.24 -14.95
C ASN A 282 1.67 8.34 -15.95
N LEU A 283 0.40 8.53 -16.33
CA LEU A 283 -0.01 9.62 -17.23
C LEU A 283 0.39 10.99 -16.66
N ALA A 284 0.12 11.22 -15.38
CA ALA A 284 0.43 12.49 -14.72
C ALA A 284 1.94 12.73 -14.64
N VAL A 285 2.71 11.73 -14.21
CA VAL A 285 4.16 11.84 -13.97
C VAL A 285 4.92 12.03 -15.28
N HIS A 286 4.46 11.44 -16.39
CA HIS A 286 5.04 11.64 -17.71
C HIS A 286 4.58 12.92 -18.42
N ASN A 287 3.61 13.65 -17.85
CA ASN A 287 3.20 14.94 -18.38
C ASN A 287 4.32 15.99 -18.20
N GLU A 288 4.50 16.87 -19.20
CA GLU A 288 5.50 17.93 -19.19
C GLU A 288 5.28 18.96 -18.06
N ALA A 289 4.05 19.12 -17.60
CA ALA A 289 3.71 19.97 -16.47
C ALA A 289 4.11 19.36 -15.11
N CYS A 290 4.49 18.07 -15.06
CA CYS A 290 4.88 17.43 -13.82
C CYS A 290 6.30 17.84 -13.40
N GLY A 291 6.38 18.45 -12.22
CA GLY A 291 7.63 18.94 -11.62
C GLY A 291 8.56 17.84 -11.13
N GLU A 292 9.63 18.25 -10.48
CA GLU A 292 10.66 17.34 -9.94
C GLU A 292 10.10 16.39 -8.87
N PHE A 293 9.09 16.82 -8.11
CA PHE A 293 8.42 16.00 -7.11
C PHE A 293 6.94 15.80 -7.45
N ALA A 294 6.50 14.55 -7.51
CA ALA A 294 5.10 14.18 -7.64
C ALA A 294 4.55 13.79 -6.27
N VAL A 295 3.52 14.48 -5.79
CA VAL A 295 2.97 14.35 -4.44
C VAL A 295 1.54 13.87 -4.50
N GLN A 296 1.20 12.83 -3.76
CA GLN A 296 -0.15 12.28 -3.76
C GLN A 296 -1.13 13.20 -3.04
N LEU A 297 -2.34 13.28 -3.60
CA LEU A 297 -3.57 13.55 -2.86
C LEU A 297 -4.72 12.73 -3.45
N ASP A 298 -5.41 11.94 -2.62
CA ASP A 298 -6.57 11.17 -3.07
C ASP A 298 -7.79 12.09 -3.24
N SER A 299 -8.65 11.79 -4.22
CA SER A 299 -9.75 12.69 -4.64
C SER A 299 -10.90 12.80 -3.63
N ASP A 300 -10.88 11.99 -2.58
CA ASP A 300 -11.77 12.04 -1.43
C ASP A 300 -11.10 12.55 -0.15
N ASP A 301 -9.81 12.88 -0.18
CA ASP A 301 -9.04 13.31 0.98
C ASP A 301 -8.57 14.77 0.88
N VAL A 302 -8.05 15.34 1.97
CA VAL A 302 -7.59 16.73 2.05
C VAL A 302 -6.28 16.85 2.81
N TYR A 303 -5.42 17.81 2.43
CA TYR A 303 -4.23 18.11 3.23
C TYR A 303 -4.60 18.70 4.61
N SER A 304 -3.84 18.34 5.64
CA SER A 304 -4.11 18.72 7.03
C SER A 304 -3.86 20.20 7.30
N GLY A 305 -3.01 20.85 6.50
CA GLY A 305 -2.66 22.25 6.65
C GLY A 305 -2.02 22.84 5.38
N PRO A 306 -1.81 24.17 5.36
CA PRO A 306 -1.25 24.87 4.20
C PRO A 306 0.26 24.67 4.04
N ASP A 307 0.93 24.00 4.96
CA ASP A 307 2.39 23.76 4.94
C ASP A 307 2.76 22.32 4.58
N THR A 308 1.78 21.44 4.30
CA THR A 308 2.01 20.02 3.96
C THR A 308 2.97 19.85 2.79
N LEU A 309 2.73 20.54 1.68
CA LEU A 309 3.56 20.41 0.47
C LEU A 309 5.00 20.89 0.71
N ALA A 310 5.16 21.98 1.48
CA ALA A 310 6.47 22.49 1.86
C ALA A 310 7.24 21.49 2.74
N LYS A 311 6.58 20.83 3.70
CA LYS A 311 7.18 19.77 4.54
C LYS A 311 7.63 18.56 3.72
N ILE A 312 6.81 18.12 2.77
CA ILE A 312 7.12 16.99 1.89
C ILE A 312 8.36 17.30 1.05
N VAL A 313 8.41 18.45 0.40
CA VAL A 313 9.55 18.85 -0.44
C VAL A 313 10.81 19.04 0.41
N ALA A 314 10.70 19.64 1.60
CA ALA A 314 11.84 19.75 2.52
C ALA A 314 12.42 18.38 2.90
N ALA A 315 11.57 17.39 3.18
CA ALA A 315 12.02 16.05 3.55
C ALA A 315 12.84 15.34 2.46
N PHE A 316 12.55 15.58 1.17
CA PHE A 316 13.40 15.06 0.08
C PHE A 316 14.84 15.53 0.21
N TYR A 317 15.03 16.84 0.42
CA TYR A 317 16.35 17.44 0.53
C TYR A 317 17.05 17.06 1.84
N GLU A 318 16.35 17.12 2.97
CA GLU A 318 16.91 16.86 4.29
C GLU A 318 17.31 15.39 4.49
N GLN A 319 16.55 14.47 3.90
CA GLN A 319 16.76 13.02 4.10
C GLN A 319 17.49 12.36 2.93
N ASN A 320 17.70 13.06 1.81
CA ASN A 320 18.21 12.52 0.53
C ASN A 320 17.54 11.19 0.15
N CYS A 321 16.24 11.24 -0.11
CA CYS A 321 15.42 10.07 -0.41
C CYS A 321 14.77 10.15 -1.79
N ALA A 322 14.36 9.00 -2.34
CA ALA A 322 13.66 8.95 -3.63
C ALA A 322 12.14 8.91 -3.48
N MET A 323 11.66 8.64 -2.28
CA MET A 323 10.25 8.60 -1.90
C MET A 323 10.11 9.13 -0.48
N VAL A 324 9.05 9.86 -0.20
CA VAL A 324 8.66 10.30 1.15
C VAL A 324 7.30 9.71 1.45
N VAL A 325 7.12 9.23 2.68
CA VAL A 325 5.82 8.80 3.19
C VAL A 325 5.50 9.52 4.48
N GLY A 326 4.33 10.13 4.53
CA GLY A 326 3.87 10.86 5.70
C GLY A 326 3.02 10.04 6.66
N THR A 327 2.42 10.81 7.56
CA THR A 327 1.45 10.38 8.56
C THR A 327 0.11 11.00 8.24
N TYR A 328 -0.97 10.28 8.57
CA TYR A 328 -2.32 10.74 8.28
C TYR A 328 -3.27 10.50 9.42
N GLN A 329 -4.38 11.22 9.40
CA GLN A 329 -5.43 11.12 10.40
C GLN A 329 -6.71 10.64 9.74
N MET A 330 -7.35 9.64 10.33
CA MET A 330 -8.68 9.20 9.93
C MET A 330 -9.72 10.20 10.42
N THR A 331 -10.55 10.69 9.52
CA THR A 331 -11.65 11.59 9.85
C THR A 331 -12.96 11.13 9.21
N ASP A 332 -14.08 11.61 9.73
CA ASP A 332 -15.34 11.57 8.99
C ASP A 332 -15.33 12.63 7.86
N PHE A 333 -16.47 12.75 7.17
CA PHE A 333 -16.65 13.72 6.09
C PHE A 333 -16.53 15.18 6.55
N ASP A 334 -16.90 15.47 7.81
CA ASP A 334 -16.89 16.79 8.43
C ASP A 334 -15.54 17.09 9.13
N MET A 335 -14.50 16.28 8.87
CA MET A 335 -13.15 16.41 9.42
C MET A 335 -13.04 16.14 10.92
N ASN A 336 -14.03 15.51 11.54
CA ASN A 336 -13.90 15.05 12.93
C ASN A 336 -13.06 13.78 12.98
N PRO A 337 -12.10 13.66 13.91
CA PRO A 337 -11.30 12.45 14.06
C PRO A 337 -12.15 11.21 14.35
N ILE A 338 -11.88 10.12 13.65
CA ILE A 338 -12.50 8.80 13.90
C ILE A 338 -11.43 7.76 14.21
N PRO A 339 -11.77 6.67 14.93
CA PRO A 339 -10.85 5.55 15.13
C PRO A 339 -10.32 4.98 13.79
N PRO A 340 -9.07 4.50 13.72
CA PRO A 340 -8.05 4.45 14.78
C PRO A 340 -7.36 5.78 15.13
N GLY A 341 -7.73 6.90 14.50
CA GLY A 341 -7.10 8.20 14.70
C GLY A 341 -5.90 8.42 13.80
N ILE A 342 -4.70 8.55 14.36
CA ILE A 342 -3.45 8.84 13.62
C ILE A 342 -2.77 7.53 13.19
N ILE A 343 -2.34 7.48 11.92
CA ILE A 343 -1.57 6.39 11.35
C ILE A 343 -0.22 6.93 10.88
N ASP A 344 0.85 6.59 11.62
CA ASP A 344 2.19 7.17 11.43
C ASP A 344 3.29 6.18 11.05
N HIS A 345 2.95 4.89 11.01
CA HIS A 345 3.85 3.77 10.71
C HIS A 345 5.20 3.84 11.46
N ARG A 346 5.17 4.05 12.78
CA ARG A 346 6.37 4.03 13.66
C ARG A 346 7.15 2.70 13.67
N GLU A 347 6.64 1.65 13.05
CA GLU A 347 7.38 0.44 12.73
C GLU A 347 8.44 0.65 11.63
N TRP A 348 8.43 1.77 10.90
CA TRP A 348 9.50 2.10 9.98
C TRP A 348 10.73 2.64 10.71
N THR A 349 11.87 1.98 10.54
CA THR A 349 13.18 2.41 11.07
C THR A 349 14.18 2.55 9.93
N GLU A 350 15.23 3.37 10.13
CA GLU A 350 16.32 3.51 9.16
C GLU A 350 17.08 2.19 8.95
N GLU A 351 17.24 1.40 10.02
CA GLU A 351 17.97 0.14 9.99
C GLU A 351 17.21 -0.99 9.28
N ASN A 352 15.89 -1.08 9.47
CA ASN A 352 15.13 -2.27 9.06
C ASN A 352 13.81 -1.99 8.31
N GLY A 353 13.42 -0.72 8.13
CA GLY A 353 12.15 -0.35 7.49
C GLY A 353 11.95 -1.01 6.12
N ARG A 354 13.00 -1.09 5.29
CA ARG A 354 12.94 -1.75 3.97
C ARG A 354 12.75 -3.27 3.99
N ASN A 355 13.07 -3.91 5.10
CA ASN A 355 12.84 -5.34 5.31
C ASN A 355 11.46 -5.55 5.92
N ASN A 356 11.10 -4.76 6.94
CA ASN A 356 9.78 -4.78 7.56
C ASN A 356 8.66 -4.41 6.56
N ALA A 357 8.99 -3.62 5.52
CA ALA A 357 8.10 -3.33 4.40
C ALA A 357 7.51 -4.59 3.74
N LEU A 358 8.23 -5.73 3.74
CA LEU A 358 7.73 -6.99 3.18
C LEU A 358 6.70 -7.68 4.08
N ARG A 359 6.63 -7.34 5.37
CA ARG A 359 5.71 -7.93 6.35
C ARG A 359 4.38 -7.17 6.41
N ILE A 360 4.43 -5.83 6.34
CA ILE A 360 3.25 -4.97 6.51
C ILE A 360 2.39 -4.88 5.24
N ASN A 361 1.15 -4.39 5.40
CA ASN A 361 0.17 -4.31 4.31
C ASN A 361 0.18 -3.02 3.50
N GLY A 362 0.82 -1.96 3.99
CA GLY A 362 0.92 -0.68 3.32
C GLY A 362 2.04 0.14 3.93
N LEU A 363 2.58 1.08 3.16
CA LEU A 363 3.68 1.94 3.61
C LEU A 363 3.18 3.21 4.31
N GLY A 364 1.88 3.51 4.18
CA GLY A 364 1.26 4.73 4.67
C GLY A 364 1.06 5.78 3.59
N ALA A 365 0.55 6.93 3.98
CA ALA A 365 0.20 8.02 3.09
C ALA A 365 0.35 9.38 3.81
N PRO A 366 0.44 10.51 3.09
CA PRO A 366 0.51 10.60 1.64
C PRO A 366 1.90 10.15 1.17
N ARG A 367 1.98 9.66 -0.07
CA ARG A 367 3.26 9.32 -0.70
C ARG A 367 3.69 10.44 -1.64
N ALA A 368 4.99 10.69 -1.68
CA ALA A 368 5.59 11.56 -2.66
C ALA A 368 6.80 10.89 -3.29
N PHE A 369 7.11 11.25 -4.53
CA PHE A 369 8.15 10.60 -5.33
C PHE A 369 9.03 11.63 -6.03
N TRP A 370 10.32 11.30 -6.15
CA TRP A 370 11.21 11.98 -7.06
C TRP A 370 10.87 11.56 -8.50
N THR A 371 10.31 12.50 -9.26
CA THR A 371 9.74 12.29 -10.60
C THR A 371 10.71 11.63 -11.59
N PRO A 372 12.00 12.03 -11.67
CA PRO A 372 12.95 11.38 -12.58
C PRO A 372 13.05 9.86 -12.38
N LEU A 373 13.20 9.40 -11.14
CA LEU A 373 13.20 7.95 -10.88
C LEU A 373 11.84 7.34 -11.20
N LEU A 374 10.75 8.00 -10.81
CA LEU A 374 9.40 7.46 -11.04
C LEU A 374 9.10 7.24 -12.52
N ARG A 375 9.53 8.14 -13.40
CA ARG A 375 9.41 7.99 -14.87
C ARG A 375 10.14 6.76 -15.40
N THR A 376 11.24 6.34 -14.77
CA THR A 376 11.96 5.12 -15.16
C THR A 376 11.30 3.85 -14.63
N LEU A 377 10.73 3.89 -13.42
CA LEU A 377 10.15 2.72 -12.77
C LEU A 377 8.73 2.43 -13.22
N ASN A 378 7.91 3.47 -13.33
CA ASN A 378 6.45 3.44 -13.50
C ASN A 378 5.72 2.67 -12.39
N LEU A 379 4.43 2.99 -12.24
CA LEU A 379 3.52 2.23 -11.39
C LEU A 379 2.88 1.10 -12.21
N PRO A 380 2.62 -0.08 -11.60
CA PRO A 380 1.75 -1.08 -12.21
C PRO A 380 0.36 -0.50 -12.50
N ASN A 381 -0.20 -0.77 -13.69
CA ASN A 381 -1.56 -0.32 -14.03
C ASN A 381 -2.62 -1.17 -13.31
N THR A 382 -2.80 -0.92 -12.02
CA THR A 382 -3.80 -1.52 -11.13
C THR A 382 -4.43 -0.42 -10.27
N SER A 383 -5.54 -0.73 -9.61
CA SER A 383 -6.20 0.15 -8.63
C SER A 383 -6.02 -0.34 -7.20
N TYR A 384 -5.14 -1.32 -6.98
CA TYR A 384 -4.77 -1.79 -5.65
C TYR A 384 -3.33 -2.28 -5.64
N GLY A 385 -2.52 -1.76 -4.71
CA GLY A 385 -1.15 -2.22 -4.44
C GLY A 385 -0.08 -1.70 -5.40
N GLU A 386 -0.43 -0.79 -6.31
CA GLU A 386 0.51 -0.09 -7.20
C GLU A 386 1.57 0.70 -6.42
N ASP A 387 1.15 1.36 -5.35
CA ASP A 387 1.98 2.15 -4.44
C ASP A 387 2.93 1.27 -3.63
N TYR A 388 2.43 0.13 -3.14
CA TYR A 388 3.19 -0.85 -2.38
C TYR A 388 4.25 -1.53 -3.26
N ALA A 389 3.91 -1.88 -4.50
CA ALA A 389 4.86 -2.41 -5.47
C ALA A 389 5.99 -1.41 -5.75
N LEU A 390 5.63 -0.13 -5.96
CA LEU A 390 6.60 0.92 -6.19
C LEU A 390 7.48 1.16 -4.97
N GLY A 391 6.90 1.24 -3.77
CA GLY A 391 7.66 1.47 -2.54
C GLY A 391 8.64 0.32 -2.24
N LEU A 392 8.25 -0.93 -2.44
CA LEU A 392 9.19 -2.06 -2.35
C LEU A 392 10.33 -1.92 -3.37
N ARG A 393 10.01 -1.61 -4.62
CA ARG A 393 11.00 -1.40 -5.68
C ARG A 393 11.97 -0.26 -5.37
N ILE A 394 11.50 0.85 -4.82
CA ILE A 394 12.33 2.00 -4.43
C ILE A 394 13.20 1.62 -3.23
N SER A 395 12.60 1.06 -2.17
CA SER A 395 13.29 0.72 -0.91
C SER A 395 14.47 -0.26 -1.07
N ARG A 396 14.47 -1.04 -2.15
CA ARG A 396 15.57 -1.95 -2.49
C ARG A 396 16.89 -1.20 -2.72
N GLU A 397 16.83 -0.02 -3.31
CA GLU A 397 18.02 0.71 -3.78
C GLU A 397 18.14 2.12 -3.19
N TYR A 398 17.02 2.79 -2.89
CA TYR A 398 16.99 4.18 -2.46
C TYR A 398 16.30 4.31 -1.10
N ARG A 399 16.66 5.36 -0.37
CA ARG A 399 16.03 5.68 0.91
C ARG A 399 14.57 6.08 0.69
N ILE A 400 13.70 5.63 1.60
CA ILE A 400 12.35 6.18 1.78
C ILE A 400 12.39 7.05 3.04
N GLY A 401 12.09 8.33 2.87
CA GLY A 401 11.98 9.29 3.96
C GLY A 401 10.63 9.20 4.67
N ARG A 402 10.60 9.59 5.94
CA ARG A 402 9.39 9.60 6.78
C ARG A 402 9.09 10.99 7.32
N ILE A 403 7.81 11.32 7.39
CA ILE A 403 7.30 12.49 8.12
C ILE A 403 6.27 12.00 9.13
N TYR A 404 6.48 12.27 10.41
CA TYR A 404 5.62 11.82 11.51
C TYR A 404 4.57 12.84 11.94
N ASP A 405 4.63 14.05 11.37
CA ASP A 405 3.54 15.03 11.49
C ASP A 405 2.38 14.63 10.58
N VAL A 406 1.14 14.84 11.04
CA VAL A 406 -0.06 14.60 10.23
C VAL A 406 -0.05 15.54 9.03
N LEU A 407 0.02 14.97 7.82
CA LEU A 407 0.10 15.71 6.55
C LEU A 407 -1.21 15.77 5.79
N TYR A 408 -2.09 14.79 5.97
CA TYR A 408 -3.38 14.76 5.29
C TYR A 408 -4.42 13.98 6.10
N CYS A 409 -5.68 14.28 5.85
CA CYS A 409 -6.82 13.66 6.52
C CYS A 409 -7.50 12.69 5.55
N CYS A 410 -7.54 11.42 5.94
CA CYS A 410 -8.20 10.36 5.21
C CYS A 410 -9.68 10.32 5.63
N ARG A 411 -10.57 10.79 4.75
CA ARG A 411 -12.00 10.94 5.05
C ARG A 411 -12.74 9.63 4.80
N ARG A 412 -13.55 9.21 5.77
CA ARG A 412 -14.50 8.10 5.64
C ARG A 412 -15.92 8.62 5.45
N TRP A 413 -16.58 8.16 4.38
CA TRP A 413 -17.97 8.50 4.06
C TRP A 413 -18.70 7.33 3.37
N GLU A 414 -20.03 7.42 3.24
CA GLU A 414 -20.90 6.32 2.74
C GLU A 414 -20.52 5.79 1.34
N GLY A 415 -19.86 6.60 0.51
CA GLY A 415 -19.40 6.20 -0.82
C GLY A 415 -17.95 5.70 -0.88
N ASN A 416 -17.26 5.55 0.27
CA ASN A 416 -15.94 4.94 0.27
C ASN A 416 -16.02 3.47 -0.11
N SER A 417 -15.24 3.09 -1.12
CA SER A 417 -15.16 1.75 -1.69
C SER A 417 -14.60 0.67 -0.76
N ASP A 418 -14.19 1.01 0.46
CA ASP A 418 -13.51 0.11 1.40
C ASP A 418 -14.37 -0.34 2.60
N ALA A 419 -15.63 0.10 2.70
CA ALA A 419 -16.51 -0.32 3.78
C ALA A 419 -17.04 -1.75 3.52
N ALA A 420 -16.39 -2.74 4.15
CA ALA A 420 -16.77 -4.16 4.17
C ALA A 420 -16.61 -4.92 2.84
N LEU A 421 -15.36 -5.03 2.36
CA LEU A 421 -15.01 -5.93 1.26
C LEU A 421 -15.38 -7.38 1.60
N ASP A 422 -15.93 -8.11 0.62
CA ASP A 422 -16.12 -9.56 0.75
C ASP A 422 -14.78 -10.31 0.84
N ILE A 423 -14.84 -11.55 1.34
CA ILE A 423 -13.66 -12.37 1.54
C ILE A 423 -12.93 -12.66 0.22
N GLU A 424 -13.65 -12.78 -0.89
CA GLU A 424 -13.04 -13.04 -2.21
C GLU A 424 -12.19 -11.86 -2.67
N ARG A 425 -12.65 -10.62 -2.45
CA ARG A 425 -11.91 -9.40 -2.75
C ARG A 425 -10.71 -9.23 -1.82
N ILE A 426 -10.86 -9.49 -0.52
CA ILE A 426 -9.75 -9.50 0.44
C ILE A 426 -8.69 -10.50 -0.02
N ASN A 427 -9.10 -11.71 -0.39
CA ASN A 427 -8.24 -12.76 -0.89
C ASN A 427 -7.53 -12.36 -2.18
N ALA A 428 -8.23 -11.79 -3.16
CA ALA A 428 -7.63 -11.30 -4.39
C ALA A 428 -6.55 -10.22 -4.12
N ASN A 429 -6.84 -9.29 -3.21
CA ASN A 429 -5.93 -8.23 -2.79
C ASN A 429 -4.67 -8.80 -2.10
N ASN A 430 -4.85 -9.72 -1.16
CA ASN A 430 -3.78 -10.38 -0.43
C ASN A 430 -2.89 -11.22 -1.39
N LEU A 431 -3.52 -12.01 -2.25
CA LEU A 431 -2.84 -12.82 -3.26
C LEU A 431 -1.98 -11.96 -4.20
N TYR A 432 -2.49 -10.79 -4.60
CA TYR A 432 -1.75 -9.84 -5.43
C TYR A 432 -0.54 -9.25 -4.69
N LYS A 433 -0.70 -8.78 -3.45
CA LYS A 433 0.43 -8.24 -2.66
C LYS A 433 1.48 -9.30 -2.33
N ASP A 434 1.07 -10.54 -2.08
CA ASP A 434 2.00 -11.66 -1.87
C ASP A 434 2.78 -12.01 -3.14
N ARG A 435 2.18 -11.80 -4.30
CA ARG A 435 2.88 -11.92 -5.59
C ARG A 435 3.92 -10.84 -5.77
N ILE A 436 3.60 -9.59 -5.44
CA ILE A 436 4.54 -8.47 -5.44
C ILE A 436 5.73 -8.79 -4.52
N ARG A 437 5.48 -9.24 -3.28
CA ARG A 437 6.52 -9.67 -2.33
C ARG A 437 7.36 -10.82 -2.88
N THR A 438 6.74 -11.77 -3.58
CA THR A 438 7.45 -12.89 -4.21
C THR A 438 8.44 -12.41 -5.27
N TRP A 439 8.04 -11.46 -6.11
CA TRP A 439 8.92 -10.86 -7.10
C TRP A 439 10.05 -10.08 -6.45
N GLU A 440 9.76 -9.30 -5.41
CA GLU A 440 10.78 -8.54 -4.69
C GLU A 440 11.77 -9.45 -3.97
N LEU A 441 11.32 -10.49 -3.26
CA LEU A 441 12.20 -11.51 -2.67
C LEU A 441 13.12 -12.13 -3.72
N THR A 442 12.58 -12.48 -4.88
CA THR A 442 13.36 -13.07 -5.97
C THR A 442 14.38 -12.09 -6.53
N ALA A 443 14.09 -10.78 -6.50
CA ALA A 443 15.04 -9.75 -6.90
C ALA A 443 16.15 -9.51 -5.87
N ARG A 444 15.86 -9.68 -4.56
CA ARG A 444 16.83 -9.52 -3.46
C ARG A 444 17.80 -10.69 -3.32
N MET A 445 17.36 -11.89 -3.64
CA MET A 445 18.16 -13.12 -3.51
C MET A 445 19.16 -13.35 -4.66
N LYS A 446 19.37 -12.37 -5.55
CA LYS A 446 20.33 -12.43 -6.65
C LYS A 446 21.64 -11.80 -6.22
#